data_AF-C2JSY3-F1
#
_entry.id   AF-C2JSY3-F1
#
_cell.length_a   1.000
_cell.length_b   1.000
_cell.length_c   1.000
_cell.angle_alpha   90.00
_cell.angle_beta   90.00
_cell.angle_gamma   90.00
#
_symmetry.space_group_name_H-M   'P 1'
#
loop_
_entity.id
_entity.type
_entity.pdbx_description
1 polymer ?
#
loop_
_entity_poly.entity_id
_entity_poly.type
_entity_poly.pdbx_seq_one_letter_code
_entity_poly.pdbx_strand_id
1 'polypeptide(L)' 'MAIFHMSFSNISAGKGRSAIASSAYRSGEKLFDNQEGRHYFYAARLCQKALF' A
#
# COMPACT_ATOMS: atom_id res chain seq x y z
N MET A 1 13.86 24.39 -14.58
CA MET A 1 12.44 24.63 -14.23
C MET A 1 11.97 23.49 -13.34
N ALA A 2 11.37 23.79 -12.19
CA ALA A 2 10.81 22.77 -11.30
C ALA A 2 9.28 22.77 -11.45
N ILE A 3 8.71 21.60 -11.70
CA ILE A 3 7.26 21.42 -11.76
C ILE A 3 6.86 20.67 -10.50
N PHE A 4 5.94 21.26 -9.74
CA PHE A 4 5.34 20.60 -8.57
C PHE A 4 4.10 19.83 -9.00
N HIS A 5 4.07 18.52 -8.72
CA HIS A 5 2.93 17.66 -9.01
C HIS A 5 2.38 17.08 -7.71
N MET A 6 1.15 17.45 -7.38
CA MET A 6 0.43 17.05 -6.18
C MET A 6 -0.93 16.49 -6.60
N SER A 7 -1.24 15.27 -6.16
CA SER A 7 -2.53 14.64 -6.42
C SER A 7 -3.09 14.04 -5.13
N PHE A 8 -4.39 14.24 -4.92
CA PHE A 8 -5.13 13.63 -3.83
C PHE A 8 -6.27 12.80 -4.40
N SER A 9 -6.48 11.64 -3.79
CA SER A 9 -7.64 10.80 -4.08
C SER A 9 -8.12 10.18 -2.78
N ASN A 10 -9.44 10.16 -2.60
CA ASN A 10 -10.06 9.62 -1.41
C ASN A 10 -10.00 8.08 -1.42
N ILE A 11 -9.72 7.49 -0.27
CA ILE A 11 -9.81 6.04 -0.05
C ILE A 11 -11.18 5.77 0.58
N SER A 12 -11.93 4.83 0.01
CA SER A 12 -13.27 4.48 0.48
C SER A 12 -13.54 3.00 0.28
N ALA A 13 -14.02 2.35 1.36
CA ALA A 13 -14.40 0.94 1.34
C ALA A 13 -15.53 0.66 0.34
N GLY A 14 -16.47 1.60 0.14
CA GLY A 14 -17.55 1.46 -0.84
C GLY A 14 -17.07 1.37 -2.29
N LYS A 15 -15.82 1.76 -2.57
CA LYS A 15 -15.15 1.61 -3.88
C LYS A 15 -14.22 0.39 -3.93
N GLY A 16 -14.31 -0.51 -2.95
CA GLY A 16 -13.43 -1.67 -2.81
C GLY A 16 -11.98 -1.33 -2.46
N ARG A 17 -11.72 -0.15 -1.87
CA ARG A 17 -10.38 0.28 -1.47
C ARG A 17 -10.22 0.22 0.04
N SER A 18 -9.14 -0.41 0.52
CA SER A 18 -8.75 -0.41 1.93
C SER A 18 -7.60 0.56 2.19
N ALA A 19 -7.68 1.27 3.31
CA ALA A 19 -6.60 2.13 3.80
C ALA A 19 -5.38 1.29 4.17
N ILE A 20 -5.59 0.12 4.79
CA ILE A 20 -4.53 -0.79 5.22
C ILE A 20 -3.82 -1.38 4.00
N ALA A 21 -4.58 -1.81 2.99
CA ALA A 21 -3.99 -2.27 1.72
C ALA A 21 -3.15 -1.19 1.04
N SER A 22 -3.64 0.06 1.02
CA SER A 22 -2.92 1.20 0.43
C SER A 22 -1.64 1.54 1.20
N SER A 23 -1.67 1.45 2.54
CA SER A 23 -0.50 1.64 3.39
C SER A 23 0.53 0.55 3.18
N ALA A 24 0.12 -0.72 3.17
CA ALA A 24 0.99 -1.87 2.92
C ALA A 24 1.67 -1.77 1.55
N TYR A 25 0.95 -1.30 0.53
CA TYR A 25 1.51 -1.09 -0.80
C TYR A 25 2.58 0.01 -0.85
N ARG A 26 2.38 1.12 -0.09
CA ARG A 26 3.34 2.24 -0.06
C ARG A 26 4.55 1.98 0.83
N SER A 27 4.36 1.32 1.98
CA SER A 27 5.45 0.99 2.89
C SER A 27 6.22 -0.27 2.48
N GLY A 28 5.58 -1.17 1.73
CA GLY A 28 6.14 -2.49 1.41
C GLY A 28 6.13 -3.46 2.59
N GLU A 29 5.45 -3.12 3.69
CA GLU A 29 5.34 -3.94 4.89
C GLU A 29 4.10 -4.83 4.87
N LYS A 30 4.16 -5.95 5.61
CA LYS A 30 3.01 -6.80 5.84
C LYS A 30 2.13 -6.19 6.93
N LEU A 31 0.94 -5.72 6.55
CA LEU A 31 -0.04 -5.18 7.50
C LEU A 31 -1.23 -6.13 7.64
N PHE A 32 -1.89 -6.10 8.79
CA PHE A 32 -3.09 -6.88 9.07
C PHE A 32 -4.31 -5.96 9.10
N ASP A 33 -5.39 -6.40 8.45
CA ASP A 33 -6.68 -5.73 8.47
C ASP A 33 -7.64 -6.49 9.38
N ASN A 34 -8.02 -5.87 10.50
CA ASN A 34 -8.95 -6.45 11.47
C ASN A 34 -10.39 -6.55 10.93
N GLN A 35 -10.80 -5.67 10.02
CA GLN A 35 -12.18 -5.65 9.51
C GLN A 35 -12.40 -6.78 8.51
N GLU A 36 -11.39 -7.08 7.71
CA GLU A 36 -11.44 -8.14 6.70
C GLU A 36 -10.78 -9.45 7.17
N GLY A 37 -10.11 -9.42 8.32
CA GLY A 37 -9.46 -10.59 8.92
C GLY A 37 -8.30 -11.15 8.11
N ARG A 38 -7.64 -10.33 7.29
CA ARG A 38 -6.58 -10.78 6.36
C ARG A 38 -5.34 -9.92 6.40
N HIS A 39 -4.22 -10.51 5.97
CA HIS A 39 -2.97 -9.79 5.80
C HIS A 39 -2.82 -9.26 4.38
N TYR A 40 -2.38 -8.01 4.29
CA TYR A 40 -1.95 -7.38 3.05
C TYR A 40 -0.43 -7.33 3.01
N PHE A 41 0.14 -7.99 2.00
CA PHE A 41 1.57 -7.94 1.73
C PHE A 41 1.79 -7.70 0.25
N TYR A 42 2.31 -6.53 -0.07
CA TYR A 42 2.70 -6.17 -1.42
C TYR A 42 4.22 -6.04 -1.43
N ALA A 43 4.90 -7.08 -1.90
CA ALA A 43 6.35 -7.08 -1.97
C ALA A 43 6.80 -5.91 -2.85
N ALA A 44 7.47 -4.92 -2.25
CA ALA A 44 8.19 -3.94 -3.02
C ALA A 44 9.24 -4.68 -3.86
N ARG A 45 9.41 -4.30 -5.12
CA ARG A 45 10.38 -4.91 -6.05
C ARG A 45 11.84 -4.84 -5.56
N LEU A 46 12.11 -4.09 -4.49
CA LEU A 46 13.38 -4.04 -3.77
C LEU A 46 13.64 -5.29 -2.91
N CYS A 47 12.61 -6.07 -2.56
CA CYS A 47 12.73 -7.38 -1.92
C CYS A 47 13.13 -8.48 -2.93
N GLN A 48 14.08 -8.18 -3.81
CA GLN A 48 14.85 -9.19 -4.56
C GLN A 48 16.28 -9.31 -4.01
N LYS A 49 16.63 -8.50 -2.99
CA LYS A 49 17.96 -8.43 -2.38
C LYS A 49 18.10 -9.22 -1.06
N ALA A 50 17.08 -9.99 -0.69
CA ALA A 50 17.10 -10.91 0.47
C ALA A 50 17.22 -12.39 0.07
N LEU A 51 17.69 -12.65 -1.16
CA LEU A 51 17.97 -13.96 -1.73
C LEU A 51 19.38 -13.94 -2.36
N PHE A 52 20.41 -13.61 -1.58
CA PHE A 52 21.81 -13.98 -1.80
C PHE A 52 22.53 -13.95 -0.44
#